data_AF-A0A7C5MWP4-F1
#
_entry.id   AF-A0A7C5MWP4-F1
#
_cell.length_a   1.000
_cell.length_b   1.000
_cell.length_c   1.000
_cell.angle_alpha   90.00
_cell.angle_beta   90.00
_cell.angle_gamma   90.00
#
_symmetry.space_group_name_H-M   'P 1'
#
loop_
_entity.id
_entity.type
_entity.pdbx_description
1 polymer ?
#
loop_
_entity_poly.entity_id
_entity_poly.type
_entity_poly.pdbx_seq_one_letter_code
_entity_poly.pdbx_strand_id
1 'polypeptide(L)' 'MKKTHYIITGTTRGIGEAIAKKLMGENNVLHCISRNPNPRLAIEARVKGWKLYDYALDLNEIGR' A
#
# COMPACT_ATOMS: atom_id res chain seq x y z
N MET A 1 1.28 19.39 10.28
CA MET A 1 1.62 18.08 10.89
C MET A 1 2.45 17.28 9.89
N LYS A 2 3.58 16.70 10.33
CA LYS A 2 4.45 15.86 9.49
C LYS A 2 3.73 14.57 9.12
N LYS A 3 3.83 14.12 7.87
CA LYS A 3 3.32 12.81 7.42
C LYS A 3 4.44 11.78 7.42
N THR A 4 4.12 10.54 7.80
CA THR A 4 5.05 9.39 7.72
C THR A 4 4.73 8.56 6.49
N HIS A 5 5.74 8.25 5.69
CA HIS A 5 5.58 7.47 4.47
C HIS A 5 6.08 6.04 4.68
N TYR A 6 5.27 5.05 4.29
CA TYR A 6 5.63 3.64 4.32
C TYR A 6 5.59 3.08 2.91
N ILE A 7 6.67 2.41 2.51
CA ILE A 7 6.72 1.63 1.27
C ILE A 7 6.65 0.16 1.65
N ILE A 8 5.67 -0.55 1.10
CA ILE A 8 5.42 -1.95 1.42
C ILE A 8 5.34 -2.73 0.11
N THR A 9 6.21 -3.71 -0.05
CA THR A 9 6.20 -4.62 -1.19
C THR A 9 5.41 -5.89 -0.86
N GLY A 10 4.81 -6.54 -1.86
CA GLY A 10 4.10 -7.81 -1.65
C GLY A 10 2.77 -7.66 -0.93
N THR A 11 2.04 -6.57 -1.20
CA THR A 11 0.77 -6.21 -0.56
C THR A 11 -0.48 -6.90 -1.13
N THR A 12 -0.31 -7.77 -2.13
CA THR A 12 -1.44 -8.49 -2.76
C THR A 12 -2.24 -9.32 -1.74
N ARG A 13 -1.57 -9.95 -0.75
CA ARG A 13 -2.20 -10.81 0.27
C ARG A 13 -1.25 -11.09 1.44
N GLY A 14 -1.77 -11.70 2.51
CA GLY A 14 -0.95 -12.25 3.60
C GLY A 14 -0.28 -11.18 4.45
N ILE A 15 1.00 -11.36 4.76
CA ILE A 15 1.75 -10.48 5.69
C ILE A 15 1.81 -9.04 5.18
N GLY A 16 2.12 -8.82 3.89
CA GLY A 16 2.20 -7.47 3.32
C GLY A 16 0.85 -6.72 3.42
N GLU A 17 -0.26 -7.42 3.17
CA GLU A 17 -1.60 -6.85 3.36
C GLU A 17 -1.87 -6.52 4.84
N ALA A 18 -1.54 -7.41 5.77
CA ALA A 18 -1.77 -7.19 7.20
C ALA A 18 -0.96 -6.01 7.73
N ILE A 19 0.30 -5.87 7.30
CA ILE A 19 1.16 -4.74 7.64
C ILE A 19 0.56 -3.44 7.08
N ALA A 20 0.14 -3.43 5.81
CA ALA A 20 -0.48 -2.26 5.20
C ALA A 20 -1.72 -1.80 6.00
N LYS A 21 -2.62 -2.73 6.35
CA LYS A 21 -3.79 -2.40 7.20
C LYS A 21 -3.41 -1.82 8.55
N LYS A 22 -2.37 -2.36 9.20
CA LYS A 22 -1.95 -1.86 10.50
C LYS A 22 -1.32 -0.46 10.45
N LEU A 23 -0.66 -0.13 9.35
CA LEU A 23 0.03 1.16 9.16
C LEU A 23 -0.85 2.25 8.55
N MET A 24 -2.02 1.92 7.99
CA MET A 24 -2.95 2.94 7.51
C MET A 24 -3.41 3.87 8.65
N GLY A 25 -3.55 5.16 8.33
CA GLY A 25 -4.00 6.14 9.29
C GLY A 25 -3.89 7.56 8.75
N GLU A 26 -4.54 8.51 9.43
CA GLU A 26 -4.64 9.90 8.98
C GLU A 26 -3.29 10.57 8.78
N ASN A 27 -2.27 10.20 9.56
CA ASN A 27 -0.92 10.79 9.50
C ASN A 27 0.07 10.01 8.66
N ASN A 28 -0.39 8.92 8.04
CA ASN A 28 0.45 8.03 7.26
C ASN A 28 0.08 8.11 5.78
N VAL A 29 1.07 7.85 4.93
CA VAL A 29 0.89 7.69 3.49
C VAL A 29 1.50 6.34 3.12
N LEU A 30 0.69 5.46 2.56
CA LEU A 30 1.15 4.14 2.15
C LEU A 30 1.42 4.10 0.65
N HIS A 31 2.53 3.46 0.31
CA HIS A 31 2.94 3.13 -1.05
C HIS A 31 3.03 1.60 -1.13
N CYS A 32 1.97 0.97 -1.62
CA CYS A 32 1.85 -0.46 -1.77
C CYS A 32 2.36 -0.87 -3.16
N ILE A 33 3.33 -1.77 -3.23
CA ILE A 33 3.91 -2.23 -4.50
C ILE A 33 3.71 -3.74 -4.61
N SER A 34 3.03 -4.20 -5.65
CA SER A 34 2.85 -5.63 -5.88
C SER A 34 2.47 -5.92 -7.32
N ARG A 35 2.67 -7.17 -7.76
CA ARG A 35 2.35 -7.59 -9.15
C ARG A 35 0.86 -7.46 -9.48
N ASN A 36 0.02 -7.76 -8.50
CA ASN A 36 -1.44 -7.65 -8.64
C ASN A 36 -1.96 -6.71 -7.55
N PRO A 37 -2.79 -5.72 -7.89
CA PRO A 37 -3.35 -4.79 -6.92
C PRO A 37 -4.21 -5.52 -5.87
N ASN A 38 -4.39 -4.87 -4.71
CA ASN A 38 -5.27 -5.37 -3.67
C ASN A 38 -6.44 -4.39 -3.45
N PRO A 39 -7.59 -4.61 -4.12
CA PRO A 39 -8.74 -3.71 -4.03
C PRO A 39 -9.22 -3.46 -2.61
N ARG A 40 -9.02 -4.40 -1.68
CA ARG A 40 -9.45 -4.26 -0.27
C ARG A 40 -8.72 -3.10 0.40
N LEU A 41 -7.42 -2.95 0.18
CA LEU A 41 -6.62 -1.88 0.77
C LEU A 41 -7.03 -0.50 0.21
N ALA A 42 -7.25 -0.42 -1.10
CA ALA A 42 -7.67 0.82 -1.76
C ALA A 42 -9.09 1.25 -1.31
N ILE A 43 -10.03 0.30 -1.20
CA ILE A 43 -11.38 0.56 -0.71
C ILE A 43 -11.34 1.04 0.74
N GLU A 44 -10.60 0.35 1.61
CA GLU A 44 -10.49 0.71 3.03
C GLU A 44 -9.91 2.12 3.22
N ALA A 45 -8.80 2.43 2.53
CA ALA A 45 -8.20 3.75 2.55
C ALA A 45 -9.18 4.83 2.06
N ARG A 46 -9.88 4.57 0.95
CA ARG A 46 -10.87 5.51 0.39
C ARG A 46 -12.03 5.77 1.35
N VAL A 47 -12.60 4.72 1.95
CA VAL A 47 -13.72 4.83 2.91
C VAL A 47 -13.29 5.63 4.14
N LYS A 48 -12.05 5.50 4.59
CA LYS A 48 -11.50 6.22 5.75
C LYS A 48 -10.88 7.57 5.41
N GLY A 49 -10.81 7.95 4.14
CA GLY A 49 -10.14 9.18 3.69
C GLY A 49 -8.62 9.16 3.90
N TRP A 50 -8.01 7.99 4.01
CA TRP A 50 -6.57 7.83 4.19
C TRP A 50 -5.85 7.75 2.85
N LYS A 51 -4.59 8.22 2.83
CA LYS A 51 -3.78 8.24 1.60
C LYS A 51 -3.08 6.90 1.38
N LEU A 52 -3.40 6.26 0.27
CA LEU A 52 -2.76 5.04 -0.19
C LEU A 52 -2.56 5.11 -1.71
N TYR A 53 -1.37 4.73 -2.15
CA TYR A 53 -1.01 4.54 -3.55
C TYR A 53 -0.74 3.05 -3.77
N ASP A 54 -1.41 2.44 -4.74
CA ASP A 54 -1.19 1.04 -5.14
C ASP A 54 -0.51 1.01 -6.51
N TYR A 55 0.69 0.42 -6.56
CA TYR A 55 1.52 0.31 -7.74
C TYR A 55 1.52 -1.15 -8.21
N ALA A 56 0.84 -1.41 -9.32
CA ALA A 56 0.89 -2.70 -10.01
C ALA A 56 2.22 -2.81 -10.77
N LEU A 57 3.23 -3.43 -10.13
CA LEU A 57 4.59 -3.52 -10.66
C LEU A 57 5.26 -4.83 -10.23
N ASP A 58 5.93 -5.51 -11.16
CA ASP A 58 6.85 -6.59 -10.84
C ASP A 58 8.24 -6.02 -10.54
N LEU A 59 8.66 -6.12 -9.28
CA LEU A 59 9.97 -5.63 -8.85
C LEU A 59 11.14 -6.38 -9.51
N ASN A 60 10.91 -7.60 -10.04
CA ASN A 60 11.94 -8.38 -10.74
C ASN A 60 12.16 -7.92 -12.19
N GLU A 61 11.28 -7.07 -12.73
CA GLU A 61 11.34 -6.60 -14.12
C GLU A 61 11.72 -5.11 -14.24
N ILE A 62 12.13 -4.47 -13.14
CA ILE A 62 12.52 -3.05 -13.16
C ILE A 62 13.92 -2.91 -13.78
N GLY A 63 14.02 -2.13 -14.85
CA GLY A 63 15.31 -1.70 -15.42
C GLY A 63 15.94 -2.66 -16.42
N ARG A 64 15.15 -3.52 -17.08
CA ARG A 64 15.57 -4.23 -18.29
C ARG A 64 15.28 -3.41 -19.55
#